data_AF-A0A231R8R0-F1
#
_entry.id   AF-A0A231R8R0-F1
#
_cell.length_a   1.000
_cell.length_b   1.000
_cell.length_c   1.000
_cell.angle_alpha   90.00
_cell.angle_beta   90.00
_cell.angle_gamma   90.00
#
_symmetry.space_group_name_H-M   'P 1'
#
loop_
_entity.id
_entity.type
_entity.pdbx_description
1 polymer ?
#
loop_
_entity_poly.entity_id
_entity_poly.type
_entity_poly.pdbx_seq_one_letter_code
_entity_poly.pdbx_strand_id
1 'polypeptide(L)'
;MAAIKRMHVAVNCSDLDKSLSFYRSFFGAEPTKVKENYAKFELDNPALHFSLNVRPFEKKGVLNHLGFQVDNTEDVLAMGERLRQANLLLIDEMNTTCCYAVQDKVWVYDPDDNAWEIFYTKEDSEFESAGDARDLSLCCAPPSAPVSVSFTSFHKNKS
;
A
#
# COMPACT_ATOMS: atom_id res chain seq x y z
N MET A 1 31.03 -14.45 -0.98
CA MET A 1 29.83 -15.29 -1.17
C MET A 1 28.82 -14.50 -1.99
N ALA A 2 28.07 -15.16 -2.88
CA ALA A 2 26.94 -14.49 -3.54
C ALA A 2 25.82 -14.26 -2.52
N ALA A 3 25.16 -13.10 -2.60
CA ALA A 3 24.06 -12.72 -1.71
C ALA A 3 22.88 -12.19 -2.53
N ILE A 4 21.66 -12.51 -2.12
CA ILE A 4 20.45 -11.90 -2.68
C ILE A 4 20.54 -10.38 -2.48
N LYS A 5 20.31 -9.61 -3.54
CA LYS A 5 20.50 -8.15 -3.53
C LYS A 5 19.20 -7.36 -3.39
N ARG A 6 18.15 -7.75 -4.13
CA ARG A 6 16.87 -7.03 -4.19
C ARG A 6 15.74 -8.02 -4.39
N MET A 7 14.57 -7.67 -3.86
CA MET A 7 13.32 -8.29 -4.30
C MET A 7 13.01 -7.86 -5.74
N HIS A 8 12.44 -8.75 -6.55
CA HIS A 8 11.93 -8.40 -7.88
C HIS A 8 10.41 -8.59 -7.91
N VAL A 9 9.68 -7.51 -8.21
CA VAL A 9 8.24 -7.53 -8.46
C VAL A 9 8.00 -7.05 -9.89
N ALA A 10 7.20 -7.81 -10.63
CA ALA A 10 6.77 -7.47 -11.98
C ALA A 10 5.25 -7.49 -12.01
N VAL A 11 4.63 -6.35 -12.34
CA VAL A 11 3.19 -6.25 -12.48
C VAL A 11 2.84 -5.95 -13.94
N ASN A 12 1.66 -6.43 -14.35
CA ASN A 12 1.06 -5.99 -15.60
C ASN A 12 0.27 -4.71 -15.34
N CYS A 13 0.23 -3.83 -16.33
CA CYS A 13 -0.56 -2.60 -16.26
C CYS A 13 -1.34 -2.37 -17.55
N SER A 14 -2.52 -1.76 -17.45
CA SER A 14 -3.35 -1.45 -18.61
C SER A 14 -2.89 -0.19 -19.36
N ASP A 15 -2.26 0.74 -18.64
CA ASP A 15 -1.83 2.05 -19.14
C ASP A 15 -0.50 2.44 -18.48
N LEU A 16 0.57 2.49 -19.29
CA LEU A 16 1.92 2.74 -18.79
C LEU A 16 2.09 4.16 -18.24
N ASP A 17 1.47 5.16 -18.86
CA ASP A 17 1.65 6.56 -18.48
C ASP A 17 0.97 6.84 -17.15
N LYS A 18 -0.25 6.31 -16.95
CA LYS A 18 -0.93 6.38 -15.64
C LYS A 18 -0.14 5.65 -14.57
N SER A 19 0.36 4.46 -14.88
CA SER A 19 1.16 3.68 -13.95
C SER A 19 2.46 4.39 -13.58
N LEU A 20 3.16 4.99 -14.55
CA LEU A 20 4.37 5.76 -14.30
C LEU A 20 4.10 6.99 -13.43
N SER A 21 3.01 7.71 -13.69
CA SER A 21 2.60 8.85 -12.84
C SER A 21 2.38 8.43 -11.39
N PHE A 22 1.65 7.32 -11.19
CA PHE A 22 1.43 6.72 -9.87
C PHE A 22 2.74 6.30 -9.21
N TYR A 23 3.53 5.42 -9.84
CA TYR A 23 4.71 4.81 -9.20
C TYR A 23 5.86 5.79 -8.99
N ARG A 24 6.00 6.85 -9.81
CA ARG A 24 6.89 7.97 -9.50
C ARG A 24 6.52 8.66 -8.21
N SER A 25 5.23 8.94 -8.05
CA SER A 25 4.68 9.59 -6.87
C SER A 25 4.72 8.66 -5.67
N PHE A 26 4.45 7.36 -5.83
CA PHE A 26 4.47 6.40 -4.74
C PHE A 26 5.89 6.14 -4.23
N PHE A 27 6.84 5.81 -5.11
CA PHE A 27 8.23 5.54 -4.73
C PHE A 27 9.04 6.82 -4.48
N GLY A 28 8.60 7.98 -4.95
CA GLY A 28 9.39 9.21 -4.89
C GLY A 28 10.67 9.15 -5.73
N ALA A 29 10.67 8.37 -6.80
CA ALA A 29 11.84 8.10 -7.64
C ALA A 29 11.46 8.02 -9.13
N GLU A 30 12.44 8.27 -10.02
CA GLU A 30 12.27 8.08 -11.46
C GLU A 30 12.59 6.64 -11.89
N PRO A 31 11.95 6.11 -12.95
CA PRO A 31 12.29 4.80 -13.50
C PRO A 31 13.70 4.82 -14.12
N THR A 32 14.46 3.75 -13.91
CA THR A 32 15.79 3.57 -14.53
C THR A 32 15.70 3.12 -16.00
N LYS A 33 14.52 2.70 -16.46
CA LYS A 33 14.27 2.37 -17.87
C LYS A 33 12.80 2.59 -18.23
N VAL A 34 12.57 3.21 -19.39
CA VAL A 34 11.24 3.34 -20.01
C VAL A 34 11.33 2.92 -21.48
N LYS A 35 10.34 2.16 -21.94
CA LYS A 35 10.06 1.73 -23.31
C LYS A 35 8.55 1.82 -23.54
N GLU A 36 8.11 1.67 -24.78
CA GLU A 36 6.69 1.82 -25.17
C GLU A 36 5.73 0.95 -24.35
N ASN A 37 6.13 -0.29 -24.01
CA ASN A 37 5.29 -1.25 -23.29
C ASN A 37 5.91 -1.72 -21.95
N TYR A 38 6.92 -1.00 -21.45
CA TYR A 38 7.67 -1.45 -20.29
C TYR A 38 8.32 -0.29 -19.54
N ALA A 39 8.27 -0.34 -18.21
CA ALA A 39 9.10 0.50 -17.37
C ALA A 39 9.72 -0.28 -16.22
N LYS A 40 10.82 0.23 -15.67
CA LYS A 40 11.55 -0.37 -14.56
C LYS A 40 12.01 0.69 -13.57
N PHE A 41 11.86 0.40 -12.29
CA PHE A 41 12.46 1.12 -11.18
C PHE A 41 13.49 0.22 -10.49
N GLU A 42 14.61 0.80 -10.08
CA GLU A 42 15.60 0.14 -9.24
C GLU A 42 15.87 1.04 -8.03
N LEU A 43 15.27 0.67 -6.90
CA LEU A 43 15.34 1.40 -5.65
C LEU A 43 16.41 0.78 -4.75
N ASP A 44 17.21 1.62 -4.07
CA ASP A 44 18.26 1.20 -3.14
C ASP A 44 17.78 1.04 -1.70
N ASN A 45 16.87 1.90 -1.26
CA ASN A 45 16.29 1.86 0.08
C ASN A 45 14.79 2.17 0.00
N PRO A 46 13.89 1.15 0.00
CA PRO A 46 14.18 -0.28 0.08
C PRO A 46 14.82 -0.84 -1.20
N ALA A 47 15.51 -1.97 -1.07
CA ALA A 47 16.18 -2.64 -2.19
C ALA A 47 15.16 -3.38 -3.08
N LEU A 48 14.65 -2.71 -4.12
CA LEU A 48 13.60 -3.21 -5.00
C LEU A 48 13.95 -3.09 -6.48
N HIS A 49 13.74 -4.17 -7.23
CA HIS A 49 13.61 -4.15 -8.68
C HIS A 49 12.11 -4.24 -9.00
N PHE A 50 11.52 -3.19 -9.54
CA PHE A 50 10.10 -3.15 -9.86
C PHE A 50 9.91 -2.94 -11.37
N SER A 51 9.03 -3.72 -12.00
CA SER A 51 8.74 -3.55 -13.43
C SER A 51 7.25 -3.51 -13.76
N LEU A 52 6.92 -2.62 -14.70
CA LEU A 52 5.60 -2.44 -15.28
C LEU A 52 5.61 -3.03 -16.69
N ASN A 53 4.61 -3.83 -17.02
CA ASN A 53 4.49 -4.52 -18.31
C ASN A 53 3.12 -4.25 -18.92
N VAL A 54 3.06 -3.58 -20.07
CA VAL A 54 1.81 -3.40 -20.79
C VAL A 54 1.47 -4.69 -21.53
N ARG A 55 0.58 -5.49 -20.94
CA ARG A 55 0.13 -6.79 -21.46
C ARG A 55 -1.34 -7.01 -21.11
N PRO A 56 -2.08 -7.86 -21.83
CA PRO A 56 -3.40 -8.32 -21.38
C PRO A 56 -3.29 -9.11 -20.06
N PHE A 57 -4.20 -8.86 -19.12
CA PHE A 57 -4.31 -9.61 -17.87
C PHE A 57 -5.75 -9.60 -17.35
N GLU A 58 -6.06 -10.58 -16.48
CA GLU A 58 -7.29 -10.60 -15.70
C GLU A 58 -7.06 -9.84 -14.39
N LYS A 59 -7.97 -8.93 -14.04
CA LYS A 59 -7.86 -8.10 -12.82
C LYS A 59 -7.98 -8.90 -11.51
N LYS A 60 -8.48 -10.14 -11.55
CA LYS A 60 -8.73 -10.97 -10.35
C LYS A 60 -7.64 -12.01 -10.19
N GLY A 61 -6.53 -11.61 -9.56
CA GLY A 61 -5.39 -12.47 -9.22
C GLY A 61 -5.45 -13.04 -7.79
N VAL A 62 -4.50 -13.93 -7.48
CA VAL A 62 -4.30 -14.47 -6.12
C VAL A 62 -3.49 -13.54 -5.20
N LEU A 63 -2.76 -12.58 -5.78
CA LEU A 63 -2.00 -11.60 -5.00
C LEU A 63 -2.97 -10.70 -4.23
N ASN A 64 -2.76 -10.58 -2.93
CA ASN A 64 -3.63 -9.78 -2.08
C ASN A 64 -3.19 -8.31 -2.01
N HIS A 65 -1.94 -8.05 -1.60
CA HIS A 65 -1.34 -6.71 -1.59
C HIS A 65 0.20 -6.78 -1.57
N LEU A 66 0.83 -5.62 -1.66
CA LEU A 66 2.27 -5.41 -1.46
C LEU A 66 2.47 -4.35 -0.39
N GLY A 67 3.58 -4.40 0.36
CA GLY A 67 3.79 -3.49 1.48
C GLY A 67 5.24 -3.07 1.67
N PHE A 68 5.45 -1.88 2.22
CA PHE A 68 6.72 -1.46 2.80
C PHE A 68 6.56 -1.17 4.28
N GLN A 69 7.40 -1.82 5.08
CA GLN A 69 7.52 -1.51 6.50
C GLN A 69 8.45 -0.30 6.68
N VAL A 70 8.05 0.63 7.56
CA VAL A 70 8.85 1.77 8.02
C VAL A 70 9.15 1.67 9.51
N ASP A 71 10.01 2.56 10.01
CA ASP A 71 10.62 2.43 11.34
C ASP A 71 9.70 2.90 12.48
N ASN A 72 8.73 3.77 12.21
CA ASN A 72 7.86 4.38 13.23
C ASN A 72 6.58 5.00 12.63
N THR A 73 5.68 5.45 13.50
CA THR A 73 4.42 6.11 13.14
C THR A 73 4.64 7.44 12.41
N GLU A 74 5.66 8.21 12.80
CA GLU A 74 5.97 9.50 12.16
C GLU A 74 6.32 9.33 10.68
N ASP A 75 7.03 8.26 10.32
CA ASP A 75 7.35 7.91 8.93
C ASP A 75 6.11 7.50 8.14
N VAL A 76 5.18 6.74 8.75
CA VAL A 76 3.88 6.41 8.14
C VAL A 76 3.10 7.69 7.83
N LEU A 77 3.01 8.62 8.78
CA LEU A 77 2.30 9.89 8.62
C LEU A 77 2.96 10.79 7.57
N ALA A 78 4.29 10.87 7.55
CA ALA A 78 5.04 11.64 6.56
C ALA A 78 4.84 11.10 5.14
N MET A 79 4.85 9.78 4.98
CA MET A 79 4.55 9.14 3.70
C MET A 79 3.09 9.35 3.28
N GLY A 80 2.15 9.20 4.22
CA GLY A 80 0.73 9.48 3.98
C GLY A 80 0.51 10.91 3.48
N GLU A 81 1.10 11.91 4.13
CA GLU A 81 0.97 13.31 3.71
C GLU A 81 1.54 13.55 2.31
N ARG A 82 2.70 12.98 1.98
CA ARG A 82 3.28 13.05 0.63
C ARG A 82 2.35 12.44 -0.43
N LEU A 83 1.72 11.30 -0.12
CA LEU A 83 0.76 10.65 -1.02
C LEU A 83 -0.54 11.45 -1.14
N ARG A 84 -0.99 12.10 -0.07
CA ARG A 84 -2.16 13.00 -0.09
C ARG A 84 -1.92 14.22 -0.98
N GLN A 85 -0.74 14.82 -0.90
CA GLN A 85 -0.34 15.93 -1.77
C GLN A 85 -0.26 15.52 -3.25
N ALA A 86 0.01 14.25 -3.53
CA ALA A 86 -0.03 13.68 -4.87
C ALA A 86 -1.45 13.21 -5.31
N ASN A 87 -2.48 13.43 -4.49
CA ASN A 87 -3.85 12.95 -4.69
C ASN A 87 -3.95 11.41 -4.86
N LEU A 88 -3.09 10.66 -4.17
CA LEU A 88 -3.04 9.20 -4.22
C LEU A 88 -3.56 8.52 -2.94
N LEU A 89 -3.47 9.21 -1.80
CA LEU A 89 -3.83 8.62 -0.52
C LEU A 89 -5.34 8.42 -0.42
N LEU A 90 -5.73 7.20 -0.02
CA LEU A 90 -7.14 6.83 0.08
C LEU A 90 -7.58 6.60 1.53
N ILE A 91 -6.77 5.92 2.36
CA ILE A 91 -7.19 5.46 3.69
C ILE A 91 -6.01 5.49 4.68
N ASP A 92 -6.25 6.05 5.87
CA ASP A 92 -5.34 6.04 7.03
C ASP A 92 -5.92 5.12 8.13
N GLU A 93 -5.13 4.17 8.65
CA GLU A 93 -5.52 3.24 9.71
C GLU A 93 -4.50 3.29 10.85
N MET A 94 -4.82 4.04 11.92
CA MET A 94 -3.93 4.25 13.07
C MET A 94 -4.37 3.42 14.28
N ASN A 95 -3.42 2.76 14.94
CA ASN A 95 -3.62 1.81 16.04
C ASN A 95 -4.61 0.69 15.71
N THR A 96 -4.49 0.15 14.49
CA THR A 96 -5.34 -0.93 14.02
C THR A 96 -4.69 -2.28 14.31
N THR A 97 -5.40 -3.15 15.01
CA THR A 97 -4.97 -4.54 15.16
C THR A 97 -5.34 -5.33 13.90
N CYS A 98 -4.37 -5.80 13.13
CA CYS A 98 -4.58 -6.68 11.97
C CYS A 98 -3.39 -7.65 11.84
N CYS A 99 -3.62 -8.84 11.27
CA CYS A 99 -2.59 -9.86 11.08
C CYS A 99 -1.79 -10.20 12.34
N TYR A 100 -2.45 -10.32 13.50
CA TYR A 100 -1.81 -10.56 14.79
C TYR A 100 -0.81 -9.47 15.22
N ALA A 101 -1.01 -8.21 14.79
CA ALA A 101 -0.16 -7.09 15.19
C ALA A 101 -0.97 -5.79 15.34
N VAL A 102 -0.54 -4.90 16.23
CA VAL A 102 -1.02 -3.51 16.27
C VAL A 102 -0.16 -2.68 15.31
N GLN A 103 -0.80 -2.04 14.33
CA GLN A 103 -0.10 -1.34 13.27
C GLN A 103 -0.66 0.07 13.05
N ASP A 104 0.21 0.96 12.59
CA ASP A 104 -0.15 2.20 11.93
C ASP A 104 0.12 2.03 10.43
N LYS A 105 -0.87 2.23 9.56
CA LYS A 105 -0.72 2.00 8.12
C LYS A 105 -1.51 2.98 7.24
N VAL A 106 -1.03 3.16 6.03
CA VAL A 106 -1.72 3.90 4.96
C VAL A 106 -1.85 3.03 3.72
N TRP A 107 -2.98 3.15 3.03
CA TRP A 107 -3.29 2.38 1.82
C TRP A 107 -3.42 3.25 0.58
N VAL A 108 -2.92 2.72 -0.54
CA VAL A 108 -3.14 3.26 -1.89
C VAL A 108 -3.42 2.14 -2.88
N TYR A 109 -4.11 2.46 -3.97
CA TYR A 109 -4.33 1.55 -5.10
C TYR A 109 -3.67 2.13 -6.32
N ASP A 110 -2.93 1.30 -7.05
CA ASP A 110 -2.43 1.71 -8.36
C ASP A 110 -3.58 1.78 -9.38
N PRO A 111 -3.34 2.31 -10.60
CA PRO A 111 -4.39 2.45 -11.63
C PRO A 111 -5.08 1.15 -12.05
N ASP A 112 -4.50 0.00 -11.72
CA ASP A 112 -4.98 -1.34 -12.06
C ASP A 112 -5.49 -2.11 -10.83
N ASP A 113 -5.80 -1.38 -9.74
CA ASP A 113 -6.38 -1.86 -8.49
C ASP A 113 -5.45 -2.74 -7.63
N ASN A 114 -4.12 -2.70 -7.86
CA ASN A 114 -3.17 -3.37 -6.96
C ASN A 114 -3.07 -2.57 -5.65
N ALA A 115 -3.37 -3.23 -4.53
CA ALA A 115 -3.29 -2.63 -3.21
C ALA A 115 -1.84 -2.55 -2.72
N TRP A 116 -1.47 -1.38 -2.20
CA TRP A 116 -0.19 -1.11 -1.56
C TRP A 116 -0.39 -0.53 -0.17
N GLU A 117 0.40 -1.00 0.79
CA GLU A 117 0.47 -0.44 2.13
C GLU A 117 1.86 0.11 2.45
N ILE A 118 1.89 1.14 3.30
CA ILE A 118 3.07 1.57 4.04
C ILE A 118 2.70 1.48 5.51
N PHE A 119 3.44 0.69 6.28
CA PHE A 119 3.03 0.35 7.65
C PHE A 119 4.18 0.35 8.65
N TYR A 120 3.83 0.53 9.91
CA TYR A 120 4.70 0.32 11.05
C TYR A 120 4.02 -0.64 12.03
N THR A 121 4.72 -1.73 12.39
CA THR A 121 4.26 -2.68 13.41
C THR A 121 4.75 -2.23 14.79
N LYS A 122 3.82 -2.00 15.70
CA LYS A 122 4.08 -1.47 17.04
C LYS A 122 4.33 -2.57 18.05
N GLU A 123 3.49 -3.60 18.01
CA GLU A 123 3.54 -4.77 18.89
C GLU A 123 2.78 -5.95 18.28
N ASP A 124 3.14 -7.16 18.70
CA ASP A 124 2.41 -8.38 18.38
C ASP A 124 1.08 -8.43 19.15
N SER A 125 0.08 -9.09 18.57
CA SER A 125 -1.26 -9.30 19.12
C SER A 125 -1.61 -10.78 19.02
N GLU A 126 -2.12 -11.38 20.10
CA GLU A 126 -2.60 -12.77 20.08
C GLU A 126 -3.89 -12.96 19.26
N PHE A 127 -4.52 -11.85 18.86
CA PHE A 127 -5.78 -11.85 18.11
C PHE A 127 -5.58 -11.27 16.70
N GLU A 128 -6.06 -12.00 15.69
CA GLU A 128 -6.48 -11.41 14.42
C GLU A 128 -7.73 -10.59 14.67
N SER A 129 -7.59 -9.27 14.85
CA SER A 129 -8.77 -8.40 14.90
C SER A 129 -9.21 -8.02 13.48
N ALA A 130 -9.91 -8.93 12.82
CA ALA A 130 -11.01 -8.53 11.95
C ALA A 130 -12.27 -8.54 12.82
N GLY A 131 -12.78 -7.37 13.21
CA GLY A 131 -14.09 -7.30 13.84
C GLY A 131 -15.13 -7.89 12.88
N ASP A 132 -15.74 -9.01 13.25
CA ASP A 132 -16.68 -9.80 12.45
C ASP A 132 -16.17 -10.32 11.09
N ALA A 133 -16.54 -11.57 10.77
CA ALA A 133 -16.19 -12.27 9.52
C ALA A 133 -16.69 -11.60 8.22
N ARG A 134 -17.35 -10.44 8.32
CA ARG A 134 -17.77 -9.60 7.19
C ARG A 134 -16.74 -8.53 6.82
N ASP A 135 -15.70 -8.35 7.64
CA ASP A 135 -14.73 -7.24 7.53
C ASP A 135 -13.29 -7.72 7.24
N LEU A 136 -13.15 -8.97 6.77
CA LEU A 136 -11.88 -9.52 6.29
C LEU A 136 -11.29 -8.70 5.12
N SER A 137 -12.13 -7.96 4.39
CA SER A 137 -11.72 -7.01 3.36
C SER A 137 -11.23 -5.67 3.92
N LEU A 138 -11.17 -5.45 5.22
CA LEU A 138 -10.52 -4.27 5.82
C LEU A 138 -9.17 -4.62 6.44
N CYS A 139 -8.96 -5.88 6.85
CA CYS A 139 -7.67 -6.27 7.43
C CYS A 139 -6.59 -6.36 6.35
N CYS A 140 -6.84 -7.06 5.23
CA CYS A 140 -5.78 -7.38 4.27
C CYS A 140 -5.68 -6.47 3.04
N ALA A 141 -6.69 -5.63 2.76
CA ALA A 141 -6.65 -4.50 1.84
C ALA A 141 -8.08 -3.95 1.74
N PRO A 142 -8.34 -2.66 1.99
CA PRO A 142 -9.69 -2.09 1.92
C PRO A 142 -10.37 -2.29 0.55
N PRO A 143 -11.68 -2.02 0.43
CA PRO A 143 -12.31 -1.87 -0.89
C PRO A 143 -11.67 -0.68 -1.64
N SER A 144 -11.46 -0.82 -2.95
CA SER A 144 -10.95 0.29 -3.80
C SER A 144 -11.96 1.45 -3.98
N ALA A 145 -13.20 1.27 -3.53
CA ALA A 145 -14.22 2.32 -3.51
C ALA A 145 -14.11 3.16 -2.23
N PRO A 146 -14.23 4.50 -2.29
CA PRO A 146 -14.18 5.36 -1.11
C PRO A 146 -15.30 4.99 -0.13
N VAL A 147 -14.94 4.54 1.06
CA VAL A 147 -15.88 4.22 2.13
C VAL A 147 -16.07 5.47 3.00
N SER A 148 -17.29 5.99 3.07
CA SER A 148 -17.63 7.07 4.00
C SER A 148 -17.64 6.54 5.42
N VAL A 149 -16.59 6.82 6.20
CA VAL A 149 -16.56 6.47 7.62
C VAL A 149 -17.36 7.53 8.40
N SER A 150 -18.48 7.14 8.98
CA SER A 150 -19.22 7.99 9.92
C SER A 150 -18.63 7.83 11.31
N PHE A 151 -18.03 8.90 11.83
CA PHE A 151 -17.61 8.96 13.23
C PHE A 151 -18.87 8.99 14.11
N THR A 152 -19.13 7.92 14.86
CA THR A 152 -20.14 7.94 15.90
C THR A 152 -19.64 8.85 17.03
N SER A 153 -20.38 9.93 17.29
CA SER A 153 -20.09 10.87 18.38
C SER A 153 -19.99 10.14 19.72
N PHE A 154 -18.81 10.21 20.33
CA PHE A 154 -18.59 9.83 21.71
C PHE A 154 -19.53 10.65 22.62
N HIS A 155 -20.57 10.00 23.13
CA HIS A 155 -21.35 10.56 24.24
C HIS A 155 -20.49 10.47 25.51
N LYS A 156 -20.00 11.63 25.97
CA LYS A 156 -19.51 11.78 27.35
C LYS A 156 -20.70 11.62 28.29
N ASN A 157 -20.86 10.45 28.89
CA ASN A 157 -21.62 10.33 30.13
C ASN A 157 -20.89 11.14 31.20
N LYS A 158 -21.47 12.27 31.63
CA LYS A 158 -21.12 12.92 32.89
C LYS A 158 -21.93 12.27 34.01
N SER A 159 -21.23 12.13 35.14
CA SER A 159 -21.69 11.63 36.45
C SER A 159 -23.09 12.06 36.87
#